data_AF-A0A9D6X9X5-F1
#
_entry.id   AF-A0A9D6X9X5-F1
#
_cell.length_a   1.000
_cell.length_b   1.000
_cell.length_c   1.000
_cell.angle_alpha   90.00
_cell.angle_beta   90.00
_cell.angle_gamma   90.00
#
_symmetry.space_group_name_H-M   'P 1'
#
loop_
_entity.id
_entity.type
_entity.pdbx_description
1 polymer ?
#
loop_
_entity_poly.entity_id
_entity_poly.type
_entity_poly.pdbx_seq_one_letter_code
_entity_poly.pdbx_strand_id
1 'polypeptide(L)'
;MMQPNNTNRKRIGILVIHGVGEQTRFEHLEAIAGNLFKALSQDPARKPLIQIRRGDQASLHAPRESWRNAPAIVSWWSQETGRWIDAHFHEVTWADLDMPDSVSNWLRLVGWGLAMPGIKLVDSTRTFQARQQHVCLPVRLSVGLRFFVRGQLFGVSLLFFLVLTSINMFSWVLRRLSIRFTPIERARGIIYDYLGDVKLYQDWAIRGDGLETLGEKSRAAIQRRAVRALAAMAGDVLHKRLDEYYLFAHSLGTVVAFNALMELGITLPNYFNEEEWAVLPAALKTQAGYDAPDPQKPRRPYWLGKRDAIDRAALFAGLKGVLTMGSPLNKFAAMWPAIVPVNREALARPVPWVNVADRQDIVAGNRISLFRSCDGRAPDDIAGLRLRNVPWADRLSLFTAHTSYWKADFMPSNPLGRVQGRLTGQHPQRLMNRLIPWLETGDGGRFEPPDDRMPGWLVACLYCAWLALIALMLSFIPAFLLRWMEILWSGGDPAVHYSLWGAVLETIANPSLLAMHMAAVILAGTLTIGLCSLIRYTWEVNRDKWTDS
;
A
#
# COMPACT_ATOMS: atom_id res chain seq x y z
N MET A 1 -22.42 32.99 13.48
CA MET A 1 -21.01 33.13 13.92
C MET A 1 -20.30 34.05 12.93
N MET A 2 -19.57 35.07 13.39
CA MET A 2 -18.66 35.83 12.51
C MET A 2 -17.56 34.90 12.00
N GLN A 3 -17.23 34.98 10.71
CA GLN A 3 -16.02 34.32 10.20
C GLN A 3 -14.81 35.09 10.76
N PRO A 4 -13.82 34.41 11.39
CA PRO A 4 -12.63 35.08 11.90
C PRO A 4 -11.83 35.70 10.75
N ASN A 5 -11.15 36.81 11.03
CA ASN A 5 -10.38 37.55 10.03
C ASN A 5 -9.30 36.65 9.40
N ASN A 6 -9.18 36.69 8.07
CA ASN A 6 -8.49 35.65 7.29
C ASN A 6 -6.97 35.58 7.57
N THR A 7 -6.40 36.60 8.20
CA THR A 7 -5.00 36.68 8.62
C THR A 7 -4.63 35.76 9.78
N ASN A 8 -5.60 35.26 10.57
CA ASN A 8 -5.33 34.34 11.69
C ASN A 8 -5.58 32.85 11.35
N ARG A 9 -5.38 32.48 10.08
CA ARG A 9 -5.58 31.12 9.55
C ARG A 9 -4.31 30.57 8.91
N LYS A 10 -3.93 29.35 9.31
CA LYS A 10 -2.89 28.52 8.68
C LYS A 10 -3.60 27.46 7.84
N ARG A 11 -3.35 27.40 6.54
CA ARG A 11 -3.97 26.47 5.59
C ARG A 11 -2.96 25.42 5.19
N ILE A 12 -3.22 24.17 5.55
CA ILE A 12 -2.30 23.05 5.28
C ILE A 12 -2.92 22.07 4.29
N GLY A 13 -2.16 21.62 3.31
CA GLY A 13 -2.54 20.50 2.45
C GLY A 13 -2.18 19.17 3.10
N ILE A 14 -3.07 18.19 3.02
CA ILE A 14 -2.78 16.79 3.38
C ILE A 14 -3.04 15.94 2.13
N LEU A 15 -1.96 15.53 1.47
CA LEU A 15 -2.00 14.65 0.31
C LEU A 15 -2.02 13.18 0.78
N VAL A 16 -3.18 12.53 0.63
CA VAL A 16 -3.41 11.13 0.96
C VAL A 16 -3.09 10.26 -0.25
N ILE A 17 -2.19 9.28 -0.08
CA ILE A 17 -1.81 8.30 -1.11
C ILE A 17 -1.96 6.90 -0.53
N HIS A 18 -3.04 6.20 -0.90
CA HIS A 18 -3.37 4.84 -0.45
C HIS A 18 -3.46 3.92 -1.67
N GLY A 19 -3.30 2.59 -1.49
CA GLY A 19 -3.15 1.68 -2.63
C GLY A 19 -3.49 0.23 -2.36
N VAL A 20 -4.61 -0.01 -1.67
CA VAL A 20 -5.11 -1.37 -1.38
C VAL A 20 -6.64 -1.37 -1.30
N GLY A 21 -7.26 -2.24 -2.11
CA GLY A 21 -8.59 -2.81 -1.86
C GLY A 21 -9.76 -2.21 -2.64
N GLU A 22 -10.92 -2.88 -2.59
CA GLU A 22 -12.28 -2.40 -2.94
C GLU A 22 -12.72 -1.12 -2.17
N GLN A 23 -11.86 -0.12 -2.06
CA GLN A 23 -12.15 1.16 -1.41
C GLN A 23 -12.69 2.13 -2.46
N THR A 24 -13.93 2.56 -2.26
CA THR A 24 -14.53 3.50 -3.20
C THR A 24 -13.89 4.88 -3.03
N ARG A 25 -13.80 5.64 -4.13
CA ARG A 25 -13.09 6.93 -4.17
C ARG A 25 -13.47 7.81 -2.97
N PHE A 26 -12.46 8.30 -2.25
CA PHE A 26 -12.51 9.05 -1.00
C PHE A 26 -12.86 8.30 0.30
N GLU A 27 -13.13 6.99 0.30
CA GLU A 27 -13.38 6.23 1.55
C GLU A 27 -12.18 6.30 2.52
N HIS A 28 -10.96 6.27 1.99
CA HIS A 28 -9.74 6.38 2.79
C HIS A 28 -9.55 7.80 3.33
N LEU A 29 -9.74 8.81 2.47
CA LEU A 29 -9.74 10.22 2.87
C LEU A 29 -10.81 10.54 3.92
N GLU A 30 -12.04 10.05 3.76
CA GLU A 30 -13.13 10.20 4.75
C GLU A 30 -12.77 9.56 6.08
N ALA A 31 -12.16 8.36 6.07
CA ALA A 31 -11.70 7.71 7.28
C ALA A 31 -10.61 8.54 8.00
N ILE A 32 -9.62 9.07 7.27
CA ILE A 32 -8.57 9.91 7.87
C ILE A 32 -9.16 11.23 8.40
N ALA A 33 -9.89 11.98 7.56
CA ALA A 33 -10.45 13.29 7.93
C ALA A 33 -11.46 13.17 9.08
N GLY A 34 -12.34 12.17 9.02
CA GLY A 34 -13.31 11.88 10.07
C GLY A 34 -12.66 11.44 11.39
N ASN A 35 -11.55 10.71 11.34
CA ASN A 35 -10.86 10.27 12.56
C ASN A 35 -9.92 11.35 13.12
N LEU A 36 -9.39 12.26 12.29
CA LEU A 36 -8.79 13.51 12.76
C LEU A 36 -9.84 14.39 13.45
N PHE A 37 -11.01 14.60 12.83
CA PHE A 37 -12.10 15.38 13.43
C PHE A 37 -12.55 14.82 14.80
N LYS A 38 -12.72 13.49 14.92
CA LYS A 38 -13.01 12.84 16.20
C LYS A 38 -11.88 13.01 17.21
N ALA A 39 -10.62 12.91 16.81
CA ALA A 39 -9.46 13.10 17.68
C ALA A 39 -9.40 14.54 18.23
N LEU A 40 -9.62 15.53 17.37
CA LEU A 40 -9.75 16.94 17.77
C LEU A 40 -10.93 17.16 18.71
N SER A 41 -12.04 16.44 18.52
CA SER A 41 -13.26 16.54 19.34
C SER A 41 -13.10 16.00 20.77
N GLN A 42 -11.98 15.34 21.09
CA GLN A 42 -11.64 14.94 22.46
C GLN A 42 -11.24 16.14 23.34
N ASP A 43 -10.83 17.26 22.73
CA ASP A 43 -10.57 18.53 23.41
C ASP A 43 -11.56 19.61 22.93
N PRO A 44 -12.57 19.97 23.73
CA PRO A 44 -13.54 21.02 23.39
C PRO A 44 -12.92 22.37 23.06
N ALA A 45 -11.74 22.69 23.59
CA ALA A 45 -11.08 23.98 23.33
C ALA A 45 -10.57 24.13 21.89
N ARG A 46 -10.35 23.01 21.18
CA ARG A 46 -9.97 23.00 19.75
C ARG A 46 -11.11 23.33 18.81
N LYS A 47 -12.37 23.26 19.26
CA LYS A 47 -13.58 23.66 18.49
C LYS A 47 -13.57 23.15 17.04
N PRO A 48 -13.38 21.84 16.79
CA PRO A 48 -13.23 21.32 15.44
C PRO A 48 -14.50 21.48 14.61
N LEU A 49 -14.30 21.71 13.32
CA LEU A 49 -15.32 21.81 12.28
C LEU A 49 -14.89 20.93 11.10
N ILE A 50 -15.83 20.32 10.40
CA ILE A 50 -15.58 19.60 9.15
C ILE A 50 -16.49 20.14 8.05
N GLN A 51 -15.88 20.57 6.94
CA GLN A 51 -16.58 21.00 5.74
C GLN A 51 -16.39 19.95 4.64
N ILE A 52 -17.48 19.32 4.21
CA ILE A 52 -17.52 18.44 3.05
C ILE A 52 -17.83 19.27 1.80
N ARG A 53 -17.07 19.08 0.72
CA ARG A 53 -17.17 19.82 -0.54
C ARG A 53 -17.51 18.88 -1.70
N ARG A 54 -18.81 18.78 -2.01
CA ARG A 54 -19.30 18.05 -3.19
C ARG A 54 -19.00 18.81 -4.48
N GLY A 55 -18.81 18.08 -5.57
CA GLY A 55 -18.47 18.61 -6.89
C GLY A 55 -19.58 18.39 -7.91
N ASP A 56 -19.64 19.26 -8.90
CA ASP A 56 -20.70 19.30 -9.90
C ASP A 56 -20.34 18.53 -11.20
N GLN A 57 -19.18 17.84 -11.23
CA GLN A 57 -18.58 17.28 -12.45
C GLN A 57 -18.27 15.78 -12.31
N ALA A 58 -19.31 14.94 -12.43
CA ALA A 58 -19.12 13.50 -12.56
C ALA A 58 -18.28 13.22 -13.81
N SER A 59 -17.17 12.49 -13.66
CA SER A 59 -16.38 12.02 -14.81
C SER A 59 -17.26 11.15 -15.70
N LEU A 60 -17.11 11.24 -17.03
CA LEU A 60 -17.86 10.38 -17.93
C LEU A 60 -17.62 8.90 -17.56
N HIS A 61 -18.70 8.14 -17.38
CA HIS A 61 -18.70 6.74 -16.88
C HIS A 61 -18.23 6.52 -15.42
N ALA A 62 -18.12 7.55 -14.57
CA ALA A 62 -17.89 7.33 -13.14
C ALA A 62 -19.09 6.59 -12.50
N PRO A 63 -18.91 5.41 -11.88
CA PRO A 63 -20.00 4.69 -11.24
C PRO A 63 -20.47 5.31 -9.90
N ARG A 64 -19.83 6.39 -9.43
CA ARG A 64 -20.17 7.14 -8.20
C ARG A 64 -19.84 8.63 -8.31
N GLU A 65 -20.41 9.40 -7.39
CA GLU A 65 -20.32 10.87 -7.27
C GLU A 65 -18.87 11.40 -7.22
N SER A 66 -18.60 12.46 -7.98
CA SER A 66 -17.30 13.14 -8.03
C SER A 66 -17.20 14.26 -7.01
N TRP A 67 -16.12 14.29 -6.23
CA TRP A 67 -15.87 15.37 -5.30
C TRP A 67 -14.87 16.38 -5.90
N ARG A 68 -14.87 17.61 -5.38
CA ARG A 68 -13.92 18.66 -5.82
C ARG A 68 -12.49 18.28 -5.46
N ASN A 69 -11.50 18.96 -6.05
CA ASN A 69 -10.06 18.70 -5.85
C ASN A 69 -9.61 18.63 -4.37
N ALA A 70 -10.33 19.29 -3.46
CA ALA A 70 -10.21 19.13 -2.00
C ALA A 70 -11.58 18.69 -1.42
N PRO A 71 -11.89 17.37 -1.34
CA PRO A 71 -13.21 16.86 -0.93
C PRO A 71 -13.60 17.20 0.52
N ALA A 72 -12.64 17.29 1.43
CA ALA A 72 -12.89 17.59 2.84
C ALA A 72 -11.90 18.63 3.38
N ILE A 73 -12.40 19.50 4.26
CA ILE A 73 -11.57 20.39 5.08
C ILE A 73 -11.92 20.14 6.54
N VAL A 74 -10.90 19.89 7.38
CA VAL A 74 -11.04 19.85 8.83
C VAL A 74 -10.40 21.12 9.40
N SER A 75 -11.19 21.95 10.06
CA SER A 75 -10.75 23.20 10.67
C SER A 75 -10.74 23.09 12.20
N TRP A 76 -9.70 23.58 12.88
CA TRP A 76 -9.67 23.65 14.34
C TRP A 76 -8.84 24.82 14.87
N TRP A 77 -9.06 25.18 16.13
CA TRP A 77 -8.23 26.14 16.85
C TRP A 77 -7.05 25.42 17.50
N SER A 78 -5.83 25.81 17.13
CA SER A 78 -4.61 25.35 17.79
C SER A 78 -4.37 26.20 19.05
N GLN A 79 -4.37 25.55 20.22
CA GLN A 79 -4.00 26.19 21.48
C GLN A 79 -2.54 26.62 21.48
N GLU A 80 -1.66 25.81 20.90
CA GLU A 80 -0.21 26.05 20.90
C GLU A 80 0.21 27.24 20.04
N THR A 81 -0.42 27.41 18.87
CA THR A 81 -0.08 28.52 17.96
C THR A 81 -0.99 29.74 18.10
N GLY A 82 -2.14 29.62 18.77
CA GLY A 82 -3.13 30.69 18.88
C GLY A 82 -3.80 31.05 17.55
N ARG A 83 -3.90 30.09 16.62
CA ARG A 83 -4.44 30.29 15.26
C ARG A 83 -5.47 29.23 14.90
N TRP A 84 -6.33 29.55 13.94
CA TRP A 84 -7.11 28.54 13.24
C TRP A 84 -6.22 27.80 12.24
N ILE A 85 -6.39 26.49 12.15
CA ILE A 85 -5.79 25.64 11.13
C ILE A 85 -6.91 25.08 10.28
N ASP A 86 -6.80 25.23 8.98
CA ASP A 86 -7.68 24.61 7.99
C ASP A 86 -6.86 23.53 7.25
N ALA A 87 -7.14 22.25 7.50
CA ALA A 87 -6.49 21.13 6.82
C ALA A 87 -7.32 20.67 5.61
N HIS A 88 -6.79 20.94 4.42
CA HIS A 88 -7.35 20.57 3.14
C HIS A 88 -6.90 19.16 2.78
N PHE A 89 -7.84 18.21 2.72
CA PHE A 89 -7.53 16.83 2.33
C PHE A 89 -7.69 16.65 0.82
N HIS A 90 -6.72 15.97 0.21
CA HIS A 90 -6.72 15.59 -1.21
C HIS A 90 -6.29 14.13 -1.31
N GLU A 91 -6.82 13.37 -2.27
CA GLU A 91 -6.54 11.93 -2.41
C GLU A 91 -5.99 11.61 -3.81
N VAL A 92 -4.96 10.77 -3.87
CA VAL A 92 -4.51 10.11 -5.09
C VAL A 92 -5.14 8.72 -5.13
N THR A 93 -6.03 8.50 -6.10
CA THR A 93 -6.77 7.25 -6.30
C THR A 93 -6.41 6.62 -7.66
N TRP A 94 -6.47 5.29 -7.74
CA TRP A 94 -6.24 4.53 -8.97
C TRP A 94 -7.01 3.20 -9.07
N ALA A 95 -8.07 2.99 -8.28
CA ALA A 95 -8.89 1.78 -8.36
C ALA A 95 -9.57 1.60 -9.74
N ASP A 96 -9.76 2.69 -10.50
CA ASP A 96 -10.20 2.64 -11.90
C ASP A 96 -9.13 2.08 -12.87
N LEU A 97 -7.88 1.93 -12.43
CA LEU A 97 -6.82 1.24 -13.17
C LEU A 97 -6.76 -0.26 -12.86
N ASP A 98 -7.66 -0.82 -12.05
CA ASP A 98 -7.63 -2.25 -11.74
C ASP A 98 -7.85 -3.14 -12.96
N MET A 99 -7.41 -4.40 -12.84
CA MET A 99 -7.65 -5.40 -13.87
C MET A 99 -9.10 -5.88 -13.77
N PRO A 100 -9.89 -5.85 -14.86
CA PRO A 100 -11.28 -6.30 -14.81
C PRO A 100 -11.38 -7.75 -14.37
N ASP A 101 -12.36 -8.02 -13.53
CA ASP A 101 -12.51 -9.29 -12.83
C ASP A 101 -12.90 -10.40 -13.82
N SER A 102 -11.93 -11.22 -14.20
CA SER A 102 -12.06 -12.23 -15.25
C SER A 102 -11.24 -13.47 -14.93
N VAL A 103 -11.67 -14.63 -15.43
CA VAL A 103 -10.97 -15.90 -15.21
C VAL A 103 -9.51 -15.83 -15.71
N SER A 104 -9.25 -15.12 -16.80
CA SER A 104 -7.90 -14.90 -17.33
C SER A 104 -7.03 -14.06 -16.38
N ASN A 105 -7.53 -12.91 -15.90
CA ASN A 105 -6.78 -12.06 -14.96
C ASN A 105 -6.59 -12.74 -13.61
N TRP A 106 -7.58 -13.50 -13.14
CA TRP A 106 -7.47 -14.36 -11.97
C TRP A 106 -6.35 -15.40 -12.13
N LEU A 107 -6.35 -16.19 -13.22
CA LEU A 107 -5.29 -17.18 -13.47
C LEU A 107 -3.90 -16.54 -13.59
N ARG A 108 -3.81 -15.33 -14.19
CA ARG A 108 -2.57 -14.54 -14.22
C ARG A 108 -2.11 -14.09 -12.83
N LEU A 109 -3.03 -13.71 -11.94
CA LEU A 109 -2.72 -13.37 -10.54
C LEU A 109 -2.24 -14.61 -9.76
N VAL A 110 -2.93 -15.75 -9.92
CA VAL A 110 -2.53 -17.02 -9.29
C VAL A 110 -1.13 -17.42 -9.76
N GLY A 111 -0.89 -17.48 -11.08
CA GLY A 111 0.41 -17.81 -11.64
C GLY A 111 1.53 -16.86 -11.21
N TRP A 112 1.24 -15.55 -11.10
CA TRP A 112 2.16 -14.56 -10.54
C TRP A 112 2.50 -14.84 -9.08
N GLY A 113 1.51 -15.10 -8.23
CA GLY A 113 1.72 -15.35 -6.79
C GLY A 113 2.48 -16.66 -6.52
N LEU A 114 2.29 -17.70 -7.33
CA LEU A 114 3.04 -18.96 -7.25
C LEU A 114 4.46 -18.85 -7.82
N ALA A 115 4.70 -17.89 -8.73
CA ALA A 115 5.99 -17.63 -9.35
C ALA A 115 6.94 -16.73 -8.51
N MET A 116 6.43 -16.10 -7.46
CA MET A 116 7.17 -15.15 -6.61
C MET A 116 8.54 -15.63 -6.08
N PRO A 117 8.77 -16.91 -5.71
CA PRO A 117 10.08 -17.36 -5.23
C PRO A 117 11.14 -17.39 -6.34
N GLY A 118 10.72 -17.38 -7.61
CA GLY A 118 11.56 -17.36 -8.81
C GLY A 118 12.08 -15.99 -9.24
N ILE A 119 11.62 -14.89 -8.62
CA ILE A 119 12.02 -13.53 -9.04
C ILE A 119 13.54 -13.28 -8.91
N LYS A 120 14.07 -12.40 -9.75
CA LYS A 120 15.47 -12.01 -9.82
C LYS A 120 15.75 -10.85 -8.86
N LEU A 121 16.26 -11.17 -7.67
CA LEU A 121 16.53 -10.21 -6.58
C LEU A 121 17.72 -9.25 -6.82
N VAL A 122 18.44 -9.35 -7.96
CA VAL A 122 19.72 -8.66 -8.31
C VAL A 122 19.88 -8.65 -9.85
N ASP A 123 20.11 -7.57 -10.59
CA ASP A 123 20.41 -6.16 -10.27
C ASP A 123 19.83 -5.22 -11.38
N SER A 124 20.53 -4.14 -11.77
CA SER A 124 20.21 -3.15 -12.82
C SER A 124 19.51 -3.66 -14.11
N THR A 125 18.35 -3.11 -14.45
CA THR A 125 17.86 -3.07 -15.84
C THR A 125 18.64 -2.03 -16.64
N ARG A 126 18.67 -2.12 -17.99
CA ARG A 126 19.27 -1.07 -18.84
C ARG A 126 18.69 0.33 -18.56
N THR A 127 17.39 0.40 -18.29
CA THR A 127 16.68 1.64 -17.86
C THR A 127 17.27 2.23 -16.58
N PHE A 128 17.72 1.39 -15.65
CA PHE A 128 18.40 1.86 -14.44
C PHE A 128 19.84 2.26 -14.74
N GLN A 129 20.58 1.52 -15.58
CA GLN A 129 21.95 1.87 -15.98
C GLN A 129 22.04 3.29 -16.56
N ALA A 130 21.10 3.66 -17.44
CA ALA A 130 20.99 5.01 -18.00
C ALA A 130 20.73 6.13 -16.96
N ARG A 131 20.32 5.78 -15.72
CA ARG A 131 20.02 6.73 -14.63
C ARG A 131 21.01 6.67 -13.46
N GLN A 132 21.99 5.75 -13.46
CA GLN A 132 22.92 5.50 -12.32
C GLN A 132 23.72 6.71 -11.85
N GLN A 133 23.93 7.70 -12.72
CA GLN A 133 24.60 8.96 -12.38
C GLN A 133 23.74 9.88 -11.48
N HIS A 134 22.41 9.71 -11.48
CA HIS A 134 21.46 10.58 -10.75
C HIS A 134 20.64 9.84 -9.69
N VAL A 135 20.57 8.50 -9.74
CA VAL A 135 19.95 7.67 -8.71
C VAL A 135 20.89 6.56 -8.23
N CYS A 136 20.64 6.03 -7.02
CA CYS A 136 21.23 4.78 -6.55
C CYS A 136 20.14 3.75 -6.21
N LEU A 137 20.52 2.47 -6.10
CA LEU A 137 19.62 1.43 -5.61
C LEU A 137 19.62 1.38 -4.07
N PRO A 138 18.55 0.87 -3.46
CA PRO A 138 18.57 0.42 -2.08
C PRO A 138 19.73 -0.56 -1.77
N VAL A 139 20.06 -0.68 -0.48
CA VAL A 139 21.12 -1.55 0.04
C VAL A 139 20.91 -2.99 -0.43
N ARG A 140 21.91 -3.53 -1.16
CA ARG A 140 21.91 -4.92 -1.62
C ARG A 140 21.85 -5.90 -0.45
N LEU A 141 20.96 -6.88 -0.56
CA LEU A 141 20.86 -7.98 0.38
C LEU A 141 22.11 -8.88 0.34
N SER A 142 22.59 -9.32 1.51
CA SER A 142 23.63 -10.35 1.62
C SER A 142 23.15 -11.68 0.99
N VAL A 143 24.08 -12.57 0.65
CA VAL A 143 23.74 -13.86 -0.01
C VAL A 143 22.82 -14.71 0.88
N GLY A 144 23.14 -14.84 2.17
CA GLY A 144 22.29 -15.54 3.14
C GLY A 144 20.91 -14.91 3.28
N LEU A 145 20.81 -13.58 3.32
CA LEU A 145 19.52 -12.88 3.41
C LEU A 145 18.70 -13.02 2.12
N ARG A 146 19.33 -13.09 0.93
CA ARG A 146 18.64 -13.42 -0.32
C ARG A 146 18.06 -14.83 -0.31
N PHE A 147 18.82 -15.81 0.18
CA PHE A 147 18.33 -17.19 0.31
C PHE A 147 17.15 -17.26 1.29
N PHE A 148 17.26 -16.60 2.44
CA PHE A 148 16.17 -16.50 3.42
C PHE A 148 14.92 -15.84 2.83
N VAL A 149 15.05 -14.72 2.11
CA VAL A 149 13.92 -14.07 1.42
C VAL A 149 13.28 -14.99 0.37
N ARG A 150 14.06 -15.78 -0.38
CA ARG A 150 13.48 -16.80 -1.29
C ARG A 150 12.69 -17.86 -0.53
N GLY A 151 13.21 -18.34 0.60
CA GLY A 151 12.49 -19.27 1.47
C GLY A 151 11.19 -18.70 2.04
N GLN A 152 11.20 -17.43 2.46
CA GLN A 152 10.00 -16.72 2.89
C GLN A 152 8.98 -16.57 1.74
N LEU A 153 9.43 -16.18 0.54
CA LEU A 153 8.56 -16.09 -0.63
C LEU A 153 7.96 -17.45 -0.99
N PHE A 154 8.74 -18.54 -0.90
CA PHE A 154 8.24 -19.90 -1.10
C PHE A 154 7.16 -20.26 -0.09
N GLY A 155 7.37 -19.98 1.20
CA GLY A 155 6.37 -20.18 2.25
C GLY A 155 5.10 -19.35 2.03
N VAL A 156 5.23 -18.09 1.58
CA VAL A 156 4.08 -17.23 1.25
C VAL A 156 3.33 -17.72 0.02
N SER A 157 4.03 -18.19 -1.03
CA SER A 157 3.40 -18.80 -2.20
C SER A 157 2.70 -20.11 -1.87
N LEU A 158 3.24 -20.92 -0.94
CA LEU A 158 2.59 -22.14 -0.45
C LEU A 158 1.36 -21.81 0.38
N LEU A 159 1.45 -20.84 1.28
CA LEU A 159 0.31 -20.32 2.02
C LEU A 159 -0.79 -19.83 1.07
N PHE A 160 -0.43 -19.04 0.06
CA PHE A 160 -1.34 -18.55 -0.98
C PHE A 160 -2.00 -19.70 -1.76
N PHE A 161 -1.23 -20.71 -2.20
CA PHE A 161 -1.75 -21.92 -2.84
C PHE A 161 -2.80 -22.63 -1.97
N LEU A 162 -2.50 -22.82 -0.68
CA LEU A 162 -3.39 -23.49 0.27
C LEU A 162 -4.66 -22.68 0.55
N VAL A 163 -4.55 -21.35 0.71
CA VAL A 163 -5.71 -20.43 0.83
C VAL A 163 -6.60 -20.55 -0.39
N LEU A 164 -6.05 -20.43 -1.60
CA LEU A 164 -6.82 -20.50 -2.84
C LEU A 164 -7.46 -21.86 -3.05
N THR A 165 -6.75 -22.95 -2.75
CA THR A 165 -7.30 -24.31 -2.85
C THR A 165 -8.45 -24.49 -1.87
N SER A 166 -8.26 -24.09 -0.61
CA SER A 166 -9.31 -24.11 0.43
C SER A 166 -10.56 -23.33 0.00
N ILE A 167 -10.39 -22.08 -0.46
CA ILE A 167 -11.48 -21.19 -0.88
C ILE A 167 -12.24 -21.77 -2.08
N ASN A 168 -11.54 -22.28 -3.10
CA ASN A 168 -12.17 -22.82 -4.30
C ASN A 168 -12.89 -24.15 -4.02
N MET A 169 -12.28 -25.07 -3.26
CA MET A 169 -12.94 -26.31 -2.87
C MET A 169 -14.18 -26.05 -2.02
N PHE A 170 -14.08 -25.16 -1.02
CA PHE A 170 -15.22 -24.82 -0.15
C PHE A 170 -16.35 -24.11 -0.92
N SER A 171 -16.00 -23.22 -1.86
CA SER A 171 -16.97 -22.60 -2.78
C SER A 171 -17.66 -23.62 -3.68
N TRP A 172 -16.93 -24.62 -4.18
CA TRP A 172 -17.48 -25.70 -5.01
C TRP A 172 -18.46 -26.57 -4.21
N VAL A 173 -18.09 -26.96 -2.98
CA VAL A 173 -18.95 -27.70 -2.06
C VAL A 173 -20.25 -26.95 -1.78
N LEU A 174 -20.17 -25.67 -1.41
CA LEU A 174 -21.35 -24.88 -1.11
C LEU A 174 -22.25 -24.69 -2.33
N ARG A 175 -21.68 -24.48 -3.52
CA ARG A 175 -22.42 -24.44 -4.79
C ARG A 175 -23.09 -25.77 -5.10
N ARG A 176 -22.47 -26.91 -4.81
CA ARG A 176 -23.06 -28.24 -5.00
C ARG A 176 -24.24 -28.48 -4.06
N LEU A 177 -24.20 -27.90 -2.86
CA LEU A 177 -25.29 -27.86 -1.87
C LEU A 177 -26.31 -26.73 -2.11
N SER A 178 -26.20 -25.98 -3.22
CA SER A 178 -27.02 -24.79 -3.53
C SER A 178 -26.96 -23.65 -2.49
N ILE A 179 -25.96 -23.65 -1.62
CA ILE A 179 -25.73 -22.61 -0.61
C ILE A 179 -24.88 -21.49 -1.23
N ARG A 180 -25.39 -20.25 -1.21
CA ARG A 180 -24.58 -19.05 -1.49
C ARG A 180 -24.07 -18.48 -0.18
N PHE A 181 -22.76 -18.32 -0.05
CA PHE A 181 -22.11 -17.82 1.17
C PHE A 181 -21.20 -16.64 0.85
N THR A 182 -21.79 -15.45 0.87
CA THR A 182 -21.18 -14.16 0.53
C THR A 182 -19.81 -13.90 1.19
N PRO A 183 -19.51 -14.34 2.43
CA PRO A 183 -18.19 -14.12 3.02
C PRO A 183 -17.01 -14.75 2.26
N ILE A 184 -17.19 -15.88 1.56
CA ILE A 184 -16.09 -16.49 0.76
C ILE A 184 -15.90 -15.72 -0.55
N GLU A 185 -16.99 -15.29 -1.17
CA GLU A 185 -16.94 -14.48 -2.40
C GLU A 185 -16.22 -13.16 -2.11
N ARG A 186 -16.52 -12.51 -0.98
CA ARG A 186 -15.76 -11.36 -0.45
C ARG A 186 -14.31 -11.70 -0.11
N ALA A 187 -14.03 -12.85 0.50
CA ALA A 187 -12.65 -13.25 0.80
C ALA A 187 -11.81 -13.43 -0.47
N ARG A 188 -12.42 -13.92 -1.56
CA ARG A 188 -11.77 -13.99 -2.88
C ARG A 188 -11.53 -12.59 -3.47
N GLY A 189 -12.51 -11.69 -3.38
CA GLY A 189 -12.36 -10.28 -3.77
C GLY A 189 -11.19 -9.61 -3.03
N ILE A 190 -11.18 -9.65 -1.70
CA ILE A 190 -10.10 -9.10 -0.87
C ILE A 190 -8.71 -9.63 -1.27
N ILE A 191 -8.58 -10.90 -1.62
CA ILE A 191 -7.32 -11.47 -2.12
C ILE A 191 -6.97 -10.92 -3.52
N TYR A 192 -7.96 -10.79 -4.39
CA TYR A 192 -7.80 -10.22 -5.73
C TYR A 192 -7.38 -8.76 -5.65
N ASP A 193 -8.07 -7.91 -4.89
CA ASP A 193 -7.73 -6.50 -4.77
C ASP A 193 -6.34 -6.34 -4.16
N TYR A 194 -6.10 -6.97 -2.99
CA TYR A 194 -4.88 -6.78 -2.22
C TYR A 194 -3.61 -7.21 -3.00
N LEU A 195 -3.64 -8.39 -3.62
CA LEU A 195 -2.50 -8.88 -4.40
C LEU A 195 -2.52 -8.35 -5.84
N GLY A 196 -3.70 -8.00 -6.35
CA GLY A 196 -3.92 -7.37 -7.64
C GLY A 196 -3.25 -6.01 -7.72
N ASP A 197 -3.45 -5.13 -6.74
CA ASP A 197 -2.75 -3.85 -6.58
C ASP A 197 -1.22 -4.01 -6.64
N VAL A 198 -0.68 -4.93 -5.83
CA VAL A 198 0.77 -5.20 -5.77
C VAL A 198 1.28 -5.74 -7.11
N LYS A 199 0.55 -6.67 -7.74
CA LYS A 199 0.86 -7.19 -9.08
C LYS A 199 0.81 -6.06 -10.11
N LEU A 200 -0.25 -5.24 -10.10
CA LEU A 200 -0.53 -4.16 -11.04
C LEU A 200 0.59 -3.11 -11.05
N TYR A 201 1.08 -2.74 -9.86
CA TYR A 201 2.19 -1.81 -9.69
C TYR A 201 3.55 -2.43 -10.06
N GLN A 202 3.70 -3.74 -9.83
CA GLN A 202 4.91 -4.50 -10.17
C GLN A 202 5.01 -4.84 -11.67
N ASP A 203 3.87 -4.94 -12.37
CA ASP A 203 3.76 -5.64 -13.64
C ASP A 203 4.72 -5.10 -14.72
N TRP A 204 5.10 -6.00 -15.61
CA TRP A 204 5.94 -5.72 -16.76
C TRP A 204 5.13 -5.57 -18.05
N ALA A 205 3.88 -6.03 -18.06
CA ALA A 205 2.95 -5.84 -19.15
C ALA A 205 2.77 -4.35 -19.49
N ILE A 206 2.89 -4.04 -20.78
CA ILE A 206 2.39 -2.81 -21.36
C ILE A 206 0.88 -2.96 -21.54
N ARG A 207 0.13 -1.90 -21.28
CA ARG A 207 -1.33 -1.84 -21.40
C ARG A 207 -1.76 -1.04 -22.63
N GLY A 208 -3.00 -1.27 -23.03
CA GLY A 208 -3.66 -0.61 -24.18
C GLY A 208 -5.17 -0.50 -24.00
N ASP A 209 -5.64 -0.68 -22.77
CA ASP A 209 -7.04 -0.73 -22.36
C ASP A 209 -7.54 0.61 -21.74
N GLY A 210 -6.68 1.62 -21.66
CA GLY A 210 -7.06 2.98 -21.23
C GLY A 210 -6.08 4.04 -21.73
N LEU A 211 -6.56 5.28 -21.91
CA LEU A 211 -5.75 6.39 -22.46
C LEU A 211 -4.54 6.73 -21.58
N GLU A 212 -4.67 6.68 -20.24
CA GLU A 212 -3.54 6.93 -19.34
C GLU A 212 -2.50 5.81 -19.32
N THR A 213 -2.87 4.59 -19.76
CA THR A 213 -2.01 3.40 -19.73
C THR A 213 -1.50 2.98 -21.12
N LEU A 214 -1.98 3.60 -22.19
CA LEU A 214 -1.72 3.23 -23.58
C LEU A 214 -0.22 3.28 -23.92
N GLY A 215 0.36 2.11 -24.24
CA GLY A 215 1.79 1.99 -24.55
C GLY A 215 2.71 2.03 -23.32
N GLU A 216 2.14 2.14 -22.12
CA GLU A 216 2.86 2.23 -20.86
C GLU A 216 2.44 1.13 -19.87
N LYS A 217 2.99 1.17 -18.66
CA LYS A 217 2.61 0.26 -17.56
C LYS A 217 1.59 0.94 -16.65
N SER A 218 0.73 0.19 -15.97
CA SER A 218 -0.17 0.73 -14.92
C SER A 218 0.58 1.62 -13.91
N ARG A 219 1.79 1.19 -13.52
CA ARG A 219 2.66 1.97 -12.63
C ARG A 219 2.91 3.41 -13.11
N ALA A 220 3.10 3.62 -14.42
CA ALA A 220 3.35 4.94 -14.98
C ALA A 220 2.14 5.86 -14.79
N ALA A 221 0.92 5.36 -15.02
CA ALA A 221 -0.32 6.09 -14.77
C ALA A 221 -0.54 6.37 -13.26
N ILE A 222 -0.27 5.40 -12.39
CA ILE A 222 -0.34 5.59 -10.92
C ILE A 222 0.65 6.67 -10.46
N GLN A 223 1.90 6.60 -10.93
CA GLN A 223 2.93 7.62 -10.67
C GLN A 223 2.52 8.99 -11.24
N ARG A 224 1.88 9.04 -12.42
CA ARG A 224 1.37 10.25 -13.06
C ARG A 224 0.42 11.01 -12.14
N ARG A 225 -0.55 10.32 -11.56
CA ARG A 225 -1.53 10.91 -10.63
C ARG A 225 -0.87 11.44 -9.35
N ALA A 226 0.10 10.71 -8.80
CA ALA A 226 0.83 11.16 -7.61
C ALA A 226 1.71 12.40 -7.89
N VAL A 227 2.42 12.42 -9.02
CA VAL A 227 3.27 13.56 -9.43
C VAL A 227 2.41 14.80 -9.73
N ARG A 228 1.30 14.66 -10.45
CA ARG A 228 0.33 15.73 -10.70
C ARG A 228 -0.21 16.32 -9.40
N ALA A 229 -0.60 15.47 -8.45
CA ALA A 229 -1.14 15.93 -7.16
C ALA A 229 -0.08 16.65 -6.29
N LEU A 230 1.19 16.20 -6.32
CA LEU A 230 2.31 16.91 -5.68
C LEU A 230 2.56 18.29 -6.32
N ALA A 231 2.54 18.39 -7.65
CA ALA A 231 2.71 19.66 -8.34
C ALA A 231 1.52 20.61 -8.08
N ALA A 232 0.30 20.09 -7.95
CA ALA A 232 -0.87 20.88 -7.54
C ALA A 232 -0.69 21.44 -6.10
N MET A 233 -0.23 20.63 -5.15
CA MET A 233 0.09 21.08 -3.78
C MET A 233 1.15 22.19 -3.76
N ALA A 234 2.24 22.00 -4.53
CA ALA A 234 3.29 23.02 -4.65
C ALA A 234 2.78 24.30 -5.30
N GLY A 235 1.96 24.17 -6.36
CA GLY A 235 1.28 25.29 -7.00
C GLY A 235 0.33 26.04 -6.04
N ASP A 236 -0.37 25.33 -5.16
CA ASP A 236 -1.22 25.94 -4.14
C ASP A 236 -0.43 26.71 -3.09
N VAL A 237 0.77 26.24 -2.72
CA VAL A 237 1.68 26.99 -1.85
C VAL A 237 2.24 28.23 -2.56
N LEU A 238 2.69 28.11 -3.81
CA LEU A 238 3.21 29.24 -4.60
C LEU A 238 2.17 30.35 -4.80
N HIS A 239 0.90 29.98 -5.03
CA HIS A 239 -0.22 30.92 -5.13
C HIS A 239 -0.78 31.37 -3.77
N LYS A 240 -0.15 31.01 -2.64
CA LYS A 240 -0.60 31.32 -1.27
C LYS A 240 -2.04 30.86 -0.99
N ARG A 241 -2.50 29.79 -1.65
CA ARG A 241 -3.78 29.10 -1.36
C ARG A 241 -3.63 28.17 -0.17
N LEU A 242 -2.47 27.50 -0.08
CA LEU A 242 -1.96 26.81 1.09
C LEU A 242 -0.71 27.55 1.59
N ASP A 243 -0.37 27.35 2.86
CA ASP A 243 0.88 27.85 3.46
C ASP A 243 1.95 26.75 3.51
N GLU A 244 1.54 25.49 3.60
CA GLU A 244 2.39 24.30 3.60
C GLU A 244 1.58 23.03 3.26
N TYR A 245 2.25 21.89 3.03
CA TYR A 245 1.59 20.60 2.85
C TYR A 245 2.35 19.41 3.45
N TYR A 246 1.62 18.33 3.71
CA TYR A 246 2.08 17.06 4.25
C TYR A 246 1.68 15.93 3.31
N LEU A 247 2.48 14.87 3.26
CA LEU A 247 2.17 13.66 2.52
C LEU A 247 1.88 12.52 3.48
N PHE A 248 0.67 11.96 3.41
CA PHE A 248 0.21 10.84 4.22
C PHE A 248 0.02 9.64 3.30
N ALA A 249 0.78 8.57 3.50
CA ALA A 249 0.73 7.40 2.63
C ALA A 249 0.53 6.09 3.39
N HIS A 250 -0.29 5.20 2.85
CA HIS A 250 -0.61 3.91 3.45
C HIS A 250 -0.37 2.75 2.48
N SER A 251 0.18 1.66 2.99
CA SER A 251 0.45 0.42 2.25
C SER A 251 1.24 0.68 0.95
N LEU A 252 0.84 0.11 -0.20
CA LEU A 252 1.43 0.34 -1.52
C LEU A 252 1.53 1.83 -1.86
N GLY A 253 0.60 2.68 -1.38
CA GLY A 253 0.68 4.12 -1.54
C GLY A 253 1.96 4.75 -0.99
N THR A 254 2.61 4.12 0.00
CA THR A 254 3.94 4.54 0.48
C THR A 254 5.04 4.34 -0.56
N VAL A 255 4.91 3.32 -1.43
CA VAL A 255 5.82 3.07 -2.56
C VAL A 255 5.60 4.10 -3.66
N VAL A 256 4.32 4.41 -3.96
CA VAL A 256 3.95 5.46 -4.91
C VAL A 256 4.49 6.82 -4.48
N ALA A 257 4.23 7.19 -3.22
CA ALA A 257 4.71 8.42 -2.61
C ALA A 257 6.24 8.52 -2.64
N PHE A 258 6.94 7.48 -2.18
CA PHE A 258 8.40 7.44 -2.18
C PHE A 258 8.96 7.65 -3.59
N ASN A 259 8.39 6.96 -4.58
CA ASN A 259 8.83 7.09 -5.97
C ASN A 259 8.59 8.49 -6.55
N ALA A 260 7.47 9.14 -6.21
CA ALA A 260 7.22 10.51 -6.63
C ALA A 260 8.17 11.53 -5.96
N LEU A 261 8.57 11.30 -4.70
CA LEU A 261 9.60 12.09 -4.00
C LEU A 261 11.02 11.85 -4.56
N MET A 262 11.33 10.63 -5.02
CA MET A 262 12.64 10.24 -5.58
C MET A 262 12.78 10.45 -7.10
N GLU A 263 11.75 10.90 -7.80
CA GLU A 263 11.82 11.11 -9.26
C GLU A 263 12.74 12.30 -9.63
N LEU A 264 13.44 12.22 -10.75
CA LEU A 264 14.39 13.26 -11.16
C LEU A 264 13.67 14.50 -11.69
N GLY A 265 14.23 15.69 -11.46
CA GLY A 265 13.69 16.96 -11.98
C GLY A 265 13.43 16.91 -13.48
N ILE A 266 14.34 16.32 -14.26
CA ILE A 266 14.24 16.19 -15.72
C ILE A 266 13.19 15.17 -16.22
N THR A 267 12.80 14.20 -15.39
CA THR A 267 11.81 13.16 -15.73
C THR A 267 10.41 13.49 -15.23
N LEU A 268 10.29 14.32 -14.18
CA LEU A 268 9.01 14.76 -13.62
C LEU A 268 8.05 15.39 -14.66
N PRO A 269 8.49 16.21 -15.64
CA PRO A 269 7.62 16.73 -16.69
C PRO A 269 6.93 15.67 -17.58
N ASN A 270 7.50 14.45 -17.72
CA ASN A 270 6.88 13.39 -18.54
C ASN A 270 5.55 12.87 -17.95
N TYR A 271 5.22 13.26 -16.72
CA TYR A 271 3.97 12.93 -16.05
C TYR A 271 2.86 13.98 -16.26
N PHE A 272 3.08 14.97 -17.12
CA PHE A 272 2.07 15.98 -17.47
C PHE A 272 1.69 15.83 -18.94
N ASN A 273 0.46 16.22 -19.30
CA ASN A 273 0.13 16.55 -20.67
C ASN A 273 0.56 18.00 -20.99
N GLU A 274 0.43 18.42 -22.25
CA GLU A 274 0.89 19.72 -22.71
C GLU A 274 0.14 20.89 -22.04
N GLU A 275 -1.17 20.76 -21.85
CA GLU A 275 -2.02 21.76 -21.19
C GLU A 275 -1.65 21.93 -19.70
N GLU A 276 -1.53 20.81 -18.98
CA GLU A 276 -1.10 20.78 -17.58
C GLU A 276 0.29 21.39 -17.42
N TRP A 277 1.24 21.01 -18.29
CA TRP A 277 2.58 21.59 -18.31
C TRP A 277 2.52 23.10 -18.58
N ALA A 278 1.73 23.55 -19.56
CA ALA A 278 1.59 24.97 -19.88
C ALA A 278 1.13 25.78 -18.67
N VAL A 279 0.09 25.31 -17.94
CA VAL A 279 -0.47 26.03 -16.78
C VAL A 279 0.30 25.87 -15.46
N LEU A 280 1.31 24.99 -15.38
CA LEU A 280 2.17 24.92 -14.18
C LEU A 280 2.83 26.28 -13.89
N PRO A 281 2.93 26.70 -12.62
CA PRO A 281 3.64 27.92 -12.22
C PRO A 281 5.04 27.98 -12.82
N ALA A 282 5.43 29.16 -13.34
CA ALA A 282 6.77 29.35 -13.93
C ALA A 282 7.89 28.99 -12.95
N ALA A 283 7.72 29.25 -11.66
CA ALA A 283 8.68 28.90 -10.60
C ALA A 283 8.85 27.37 -10.37
N LEU A 284 7.97 26.51 -10.91
CA LEU A 284 8.19 25.06 -10.90
C LEU A 284 8.94 24.57 -12.14
N LYS A 285 9.14 25.41 -13.16
CA LYS A 285 9.78 25.02 -14.44
C LYS A 285 11.22 25.49 -14.46
N THR A 286 12.12 24.62 -14.89
CA THR A 286 13.55 24.93 -15.04
C THR A 286 14.16 24.18 -16.23
N GLN A 287 15.43 24.41 -16.49
CA GLN A 287 16.21 23.69 -17.51
C GLN A 287 17.31 22.88 -16.82
N ALA A 288 17.34 21.58 -17.04
CA ALA A 288 18.40 20.71 -16.56
C ALA A 288 19.72 20.98 -17.30
N GLY A 289 20.85 20.79 -16.60
CA GLY A 289 22.19 20.92 -17.19
C GLY A 289 22.59 19.78 -18.14
N TYR A 290 21.70 18.83 -18.41
CA TYR A 290 21.93 17.65 -19.25
C TYR A 290 20.64 17.26 -19.98
N ASP A 291 20.76 16.55 -21.10
CA ASP A 291 19.61 16.07 -21.88
C ASP A 291 18.94 14.86 -21.20
N ALA A 292 17.62 14.75 -21.32
CA ALA A 292 16.87 13.63 -20.74
C ALA A 292 17.24 12.29 -21.43
N PRO A 293 17.46 11.20 -20.68
CA PRO A 293 17.90 9.93 -21.26
C PRO A 293 16.79 9.27 -22.10
N ASP A 294 17.11 8.84 -23.33
CA ASP A 294 16.15 8.18 -24.23
C ASP A 294 15.39 7.00 -23.59
N PRO A 295 16.03 6.04 -22.86
CA PRO A 295 15.32 4.94 -22.22
C PRO A 295 14.68 5.37 -20.89
N GLN A 296 13.61 6.17 -20.95
CA GLN A 296 12.80 6.59 -19.80
C GLN A 296 11.34 6.09 -19.89
N LYS A 297 10.70 5.92 -18.72
CA LYS A 297 9.29 5.53 -18.55
C LYS A 297 8.69 6.35 -17.39
N PRO A 298 7.68 7.22 -17.59
CA PRO A 298 7.02 7.52 -18.87
C PRO A 298 7.98 8.02 -19.94
N ARG A 299 7.65 7.78 -21.21
CA ARG A 299 8.44 8.31 -22.34
C ARG A 299 8.38 9.84 -22.34
N ARG A 300 9.42 10.50 -22.84
CA ARG A 300 9.39 11.96 -23.00
C ARG A 300 8.39 12.34 -24.10
N PRO A 301 7.42 13.23 -23.84
CA PRO A 301 6.55 13.76 -24.88
C PRO A 301 7.32 14.57 -25.93
N TYR A 302 6.84 14.60 -27.17
CA TYR A 302 7.52 15.29 -28.27
C TYR A 302 7.48 16.82 -28.16
N TRP A 303 6.44 17.38 -27.51
CA TRP A 303 6.29 18.81 -27.24
C TRP A 303 7.19 19.34 -26.12
N LEU A 304 7.81 18.43 -25.35
CA LEU A 304 8.64 18.77 -24.21
C LEU A 304 10.13 18.82 -24.63
N GLY A 305 10.77 19.98 -24.49
CA GLY A 305 12.17 20.19 -24.85
C GLY A 305 13.10 19.22 -24.10
N LYS A 306 14.25 18.84 -24.69
CA LYS A 306 15.14 17.79 -24.12
C LYS A 306 15.65 18.04 -22.70
N ARG A 307 15.65 19.30 -22.26
CA ARG A 307 16.18 19.75 -20.96
C ARG A 307 15.12 20.29 -20.00
N ASP A 308 13.87 20.45 -20.46
CA ASP A 308 12.76 20.89 -19.61
C ASP A 308 12.65 20.02 -18.35
N ALA A 309 12.61 20.66 -17.19
CA ALA A 309 12.65 20.00 -15.90
C ALA A 309 11.70 20.68 -14.91
N ILE A 310 11.27 19.95 -13.90
CA ILE A 310 10.68 20.53 -12.70
C ILE A 310 11.79 20.88 -11.71
N ASP A 311 11.76 22.11 -11.21
CA ASP A 311 12.57 22.53 -10.06
C ASP A 311 12.07 21.78 -8.82
N ARG A 312 12.89 20.84 -8.32
CA ARG A 312 12.59 20.05 -7.13
C ARG A 312 12.65 20.88 -5.84
N ALA A 313 13.48 21.92 -5.77
CA ALA A 313 13.52 22.81 -4.62
C ALA A 313 12.21 23.60 -4.52
N ALA A 314 11.70 24.12 -5.64
CA ALA A 314 10.41 24.80 -5.70
C ALA A 314 9.22 23.83 -5.46
N LEU A 315 9.24 22.63 -6.07
CA LEU A 315 8.22 21.60 -5.88
C LEU A 315 8.06 21.21 -4.40
N PHE A 316 9.17 21.03 -3.68
CA PHE A 316 9.16 20.57 -2.28
C PHE A 316 9.31 21.69 -1.25
N ALA A 317 9.36 22.96 -1.65
CA ALA A 317 9.49 24.11 -0.74
C ALA A 317 8.42 24.09 0.37
N GLY A 318 7.17 23.75 0.01
CA GLY A 318 6.03 23.66 0.92
C GLY A 318 5.92 22.36 1.74
N LEU A 319 6.69 21.30 1.42
CA LEU A 319 6.55 19.98 2.05
C LEU A 319 7.09 20.01 3.50
N LYS A 320 6.25 19.79 4.50
CA LYS A 320 6.63 19.85 5.92
C LYS A 320 6.87 18.50 6.58
N GLY A 321 6.23 17.46 6.08
CA GLY A 321 6.39 16.13 6.63
C GLY A 321 5.84 15.03 5.75
N VAL A 322 6.41 13.85 5.90
CA VAL A 322 5.95 12.60 5.28
C VAL A 322 5.55 11.64 6.40
N LEU A 323 4.36 11.06 6.30
CA LEU A 323 3.87 10.02 7.19
C LEU A 323 3.62 8.76 6.35
N THR A 324 4.35 7.68 6.59
CA THR A 324 4.08 6.37 5.98
C THR A 324 3.54 5.39 7.02
N MET A 325 2.48 4.65 6.67
CA MET A 325 1.92 3.60 7.52
C MET A 325 1.81 2.29 6.77
N GLY A 326 2.14 1.19 7.44
CA GLY A 326 2.03 -0.14 6.84
C GLY A 326 2.98 -0.35 5.65
N SER A 327 4.12 0.35 5.60
CA SER A 327 4.90 0.53 4.37
C SER A 327 5.65 -0.73 3.91
N PRO A 328 5.33 -1.32 2.74
CA PRO A 328 6.10 -2.44 2.19
C PRO A 328 7.43 -2.00 1.54
N LEU A 329 7.92 -0.77 1.74
CA LEU A 329 9.10 -0.24 1.06
C LEU A 329 10.33 -1.15 1.17
N ASN A 330 10.60 -1.72 2.36
CA ASN A 330 11.69 -2.68 2.54
C ASN A 330 11.51 -3.95 1.69
N LYS A 331 10.28 -4.42 1.49
CA LYS A 331 10.00 -5.56 0.60
C LYS A 331 10.20 -5.21 -0.87
N PHE A 332 9.80 -4.00 -1.28
CA PHE A 332 10.07 -3.49 -2.63
C PHE A 332 11.57 -3.32 -2.89
N ALA A 333 12.34 -2.82 -1.92
CA ALA A 333 13.80 -2.76 -2.01
C ALA A 333 14.45 -4.15 -2.09
N ALA A 334 13.94 -5.13 -1.34
CA ALA A 334 14.43 -6.50 -1.34
C ALA A 334 14.15 -7.26 -2.64
N MET A 335 12.97 -7.07 -3.23
CA MET A 335 12.48 -7.85 -4.38
C MET A 335 12.66 -7.16 -5.72
N TRP A 336 12.45 -5.84 -5.76
CA TRP A 336 12.41 -5.04 -6.98
C TRP A 336 13.11 -3.68 -6.78
N PRO A 337 14.41 -3.65 -6.43
CA PRO A 337 15.11 -2.40 -6.07
C PRO A 337 15.06 -1.33 -7.15
N ALA A 338 15.01 -1.70 -8.44
CA ALA A 338 14.86 -0.76 -9.56
C ALA A 338 13.46 -0.13 -9.69
N ILE A 339 12.48 -0.55 -8.88
CA ILE A 339 11.16 0.11 -8.75
C ILE A 339 11.22 1.23 -7.71
N VAL A 340 12.13 1.15 -6.74
CA VAL A 340 12.27 2.10 -5.61
C VAL A 340 13.69 2.69 -5.52
N PRO A 341 14.19 3.34 -6.58
CA PRO A 341 15.50 3.99 -6.55
C PRO A 341 15.51 5.19 -5.59
N VAL A 342 16.68 5.52 -5.04
CA VAL A 342 16.91 6.73 -4.24
C VAL A 342 17.50 7.82 -5.13
N ASN A 343 16.99 9.05 -5.04
CA ASN A 343 17.56 10.19 -5.75
C ASN A 343 18.89 10.62 -5.12
N ARG A 344 19.89 10.97 -5.93
CA ARG A 344 21.13 11.61 -5.43
C ARG A 344 20.92 13.10 -5.12
N GLU A 345 19.94 13.73 -5.75
CA GLU A 345 19.52 15.10 -5.50
C GLU A 345 18.62 15.16 -4.26
N ALA A 346 19.22 15.53 -3.13
CA ALA A 346 18.52 15.71 -1.87
C ALA A 346 17.52 16.88 -1.92
N LEU A 347 16.48 16.82 -1.10
CA LEU A 347 15.56 17.94 -0.88
C LEU A 347 16.33 19.17 -0.35
N ALA A 348 15.99 20.36 -0.85
CA ALA A 348 16.64 21.63 -0.50
C ALA A 348 16.61 21.96 1.02
N ARG A 349 15.68 21.37 1.76
CA ARG A 349 15.66 21.37 3.23
C ARG A 349 15.33 19.97 3.74
N PRO A 350 15.85 19.55 4.92
CA PRO A 350 15.46 18.29 5.52
C PRO A 350 13.96 18.25 5.84
N VAL A 351 13.29 17.18 5.43
CA VAL A 351 11.86 16.94 5.69
C VAL A 351 11.72 15.71 6.59
N PRO A 352 11.11 15.85 7.78
CA PRO A 352 10.85 14.69 8.65
C PRO A 352 9.91 13.67 8.02
N TRP A 353 10.33 12.40 8.06
CA TRP A 353 9.59 11.26 7.56
C TRP A 353 9.31 10.29 8.71
N VAL A 354 8.09 10.30 9.22
CA VAL A 354 7.63 9.35 10.24
C VAL A 354 7.13 8.08 9.54
N ASN A 355 7.74 6.94 9.82
CA ASN A 355 7.25 5.64 9.35
C ASN A 355 6.67 4.84 10.52
N VAL A 356 5.36 4.61 10.52
CA VAL A 356 4.63 3.87 11.54
C VAL A 356 4.33 2.46 11.06
N ALA A 357 4.71 1.45 11.85
CA ALA A 357 4.45 0.04 11.53
C ALA A 357 3.96 -0.71 12.77
N ASP A 358 2.78 -1.33 12.69
CA ASP A 358 2.34 -2.28 13.71
C ASP A 358 3.17 -3.58 13.60
N ARG A 359 3.64 -4.14 14.71
CA ARG A 359 4.48 -5.35 14.68
C ARG A 359 3.74 -6.61 14.22
N GLN A 360 2.41 -6.64 14.28
CA GLN A 360 1.59 -7.68 13.64
C GLN A 360 1.32 -7.40 12.14
N ASP A 361 1.70 -6.23 11.62
CA ASP A 361 1.57 -5.91 10.20
C ASP A 361 2.63 -6.67 9.37
N ILE A 362 2.20 -7.84 8.87
CA ILE A 362 2.97 -8.68 7.96
C ILE A 362 3.47 -7.95 6.71
N VAL A 363 2.83 -6.84 6.32
CA VAL A 363 3.12 -6.08 5.09
C VAL A 363 4.30 -5.15 5.28
N ALA A 364 4.30 -4.40 6.39
CA ALA A 364 5.25 -3.33 6.67
C ALA A 364 6.64 -3.86 7.06
N GLY A 365 6.65 -4.80 8.01
CA GLY A 365 7.83 -5.07 8.83
C GLY A 365 8.18 -3.92 9.78
N ASN A 366 8.97 -4.23 10.82
CA ASN A 366 9.15 -3.34 11.98
C ASN A 366 9.96 -2.06 11.71
N ARG A 367 10.63 -1.94 10.57
CA ARG A 367 11.44 -0.78 10.18
C ARG A 367 11.68 -0.75 8.68
N ILE A 368 11.82 0.46 8.12
CA ILE A 368 12.50 0.71 6.85
C ILE A 368 14.01 0.79 7.15
N SER A 369 14.82 0.01 6.43
CA SER A 369 16.26 -0.18 6.74
C SER A 369 17.15 -0.54 5.55
N LEU A 370 16.56 -0.79 4.38
CA LEU A 370 17.30 -1.03 3.13
C LEU A 370 17.52 0.25 2.33
N PHE A 371 17.02 1.40 2.80
CA PHE A 371 17.24 2.70 2.17
C PHE A 371 18.27 3.49 2.97
N ARG A 372 19.11 4.24 2.25
CA ARG A 372 20.13 5.16 2.77
C ARG A 372 20.34 6.25 1.73
N SER A 373 20.93 7.37 2.13
CA SER A 373 21.54 8.32 1.20
C SER A 373 22.50 7.63 0.23
N CYS A 374 22.56 8.10 -1.02
CA CYS A 374 23.46 7.57 -2.04
C CYS A 374 24.95 7.84 -1.76
N ASP A 375 25.29 8.72 -0.81
CA ASP A 375 26.65 8.88 -0.29
C ASP A 375 26.99 7.88 0.84
N GLY A 376 26.00 7.14 1.33
CA GLY A 376 26.11 6.14 2.40
C GLY A 376 26.36 6.68 3.81
N ARG A 377 26.42 8.01 4.02
CA ARG A 377 26.92 8.62 5.26
C ARG A 377 25.91 8.63 6.41
N ALA A 378 24.64 8.79 6.11
CA ALA A 378 23.55 8.82 7.09
C ALA A 378 22.55 7.68 6.81
N PRO A 379 22.29 6.77 7.76
CA PRO A 379 21.34 5.68 7.56
C PRO A 379 19.87 6.16 7.59
N ASP A 380 19.60 7.24 8.32
CA ASP A 380 18.26 7.80 8.53
C ASP A 380 18.00 9.05 7.66
N ASP A 381 18.94 9.47 6.81
CA ASP A 381 18.72 10.49 5.78
C ASP A 381 18.66 9.84 4.40
N ILE A 382 17.52 9.99 3.72
CA ILE A 382 17.24 9.41 2.42
C ILE A 382 16.86 10.55 1.47
N ALA A 383 17.89 11.11 0.81
CA ALA A 383 17.77 12.26 -0.10
C ALA A 383 17.08 13.48 0.54
N GLY A 384 17.43 13.81 1.80
CA GLY A 384 16.82 14.91 2.55
C GLY A 384 15.56 14.52 3.33
N LEU A 385 15.05 13.29 3.19
CA LEU A 385 14.01 12.76 4.08
C LEU A 385 14.65 12.19 5.34
N ARG A 386 14.34 12.77 6.51
CA ARG A 386 14.80 12.30 7.82
C ARG A 386 13.87 11.22 8.36
N LEU A 387 14.18 9.97 8.08
CA LEU A 387 13.40 8.80 8.47
C LEU A 387 13.43 8.58 9.99
N ARG A 388 12.26 8.45 10.59
CA ARG A 388 12.05 8.00 11.96
C ARG A 388 11.10 6.81 11.95
N ASN A 389 11.65 5.63 12.18
CA ASN A 389 10.86 4.41 12.37
C ASN A 389 10.19 4.42 13.75
N VAL A 390 8.86 4.25 13.75
CA VAL A 390 8.01 4.20 14.93
C VAL A 390 7.34 2.81 14.95
N PRO A 391 7.88 1.84 15.72
CA PRO A 391 7.20 0.59 15.94
C PRO A 391 5.97 0.83 16.81
N TRP A 392 4.86 0.22 16.43
CA TRP A 392 3.58 0.22 17.14
C TRP A 392 3.20 -1.25 17.40
N ALA A 393 2.45 -1.57 18.46
CA ALA A 393 1.84 -2.88 18.60
C ALA A 393 0.54 -2.75 19.41
N ASP A 394 -0.56 -2.50 18.71
CA ASP A 394 -1.89 -2.34 19.30
C ASP A 394 -2.90 -3.39 18.83
N ARG A 395 -2.60 -4.16 17.78
CA ARG A 395 -3.53 -5.16 17.23
C ARG A 395 -3.15 -6.58 17.57
N LEU A 396 -4.11 -7.36 18.07
CA LEU A 396 -3.94 -8.78 18.37
C LEU A 396 -3.98 -9.70 17.14
N SER A 397 -4.27 -9.19 15.94
CA SER A 397 -4.55 -9.99 14.74
C SER A 397 -3.77 -9.52 13.51
N LEU A 398 -3.07 -10.45 12.86
CA LEU A 398 -2.35 -10.22 11.60
C LEU A 398 -3.27 -9.68 10.49
N PHE A 399 -4.53 -10.12 10.46
CA PHE A 399 -5.48 -9.79 9.41
C PHE A 399 -5.98 -8.34 9.47
N THR A 400 -6.07 -7.76 10.68
CA THR A 400 -6.56 -6.39 10.84
C THR A 400 -5.43 -5.38 10.95
N ALA A 401 -4.28 -5.76 11.54
CA ALA A 401 -3.12 -4.88 11.79
C ALA A 401 -2.86 -3.89 10.65
N HIS A 402 -2.69 -4.41 9.43
CA HIS A 402 -2.35 -3.62 8.25
C HIS A 402 -3.38 -2.55 7.86
N THR A 403 -4.68 -2.80 8.05
CA THR A 403 -5.76 -1.84 7.69
C THR A 403 -6.16 -0.94 8.86
N SER A 404 -5.49 -1.06 10.01
CA SER A 404 -6.01 -0.57 11.28
C SER A 404 -5.43 0.76 11.77
N TYR A 405 -4.34 1.25 11.16
CA TYR A 405 -3.65 2.50 11.51
C TYR A 405 -4.60 3.71 11.61
N TRP A 406 -5.61 3.71 10.74
CA TRP A 406 -6.59 4.76 10.60
C TRP A 406 -7.94 4.43 11.24
N LYS A 407 -8.22 3.16 11.55
CA LYS A 407 -9.55 2.72 12.01
C LYS A 407 -9.79 3.17 13.44
N ALA A 408 -10.57 4.24 13.58
CA ALA A 408 -11.25 4.52 14.83
C ALA A 408 -12.38 3.53 15.05
N ASP A 409 -12.04 2.41 15.69
CA ASP A 409 -13.03 1.52 16.29
C ASP A 409 -13.83 2.37 17.29
N PHE A 410 -15.08 2.61 16.96
CA PHE A 410 -15.99 3.42 17.78
C PHE A 410 -16.14 2.69 19.13
N MET A 411 -15.67 3.28 20.24
CA MET A 411 -16.07 2.78 21.56
C MET A 411 -17.60 2.91 21.62
N PRO A 412 -18.37 1.81 21.71
CA PRO A 412 -19.81 1.91 21.81
C PRO A 412 -20.16 2.73 23.06
N SER A 413 -21.20 3.56 22.97
CA SER A 413 -21.63 4.42 24.08
C SER A 413 -22.06 3.59 25.30
N ASN A 414 -22.51 2.35 25.09
CA ASN A 414 -22.88 1.43 26.15
C ASN A 414 -21.67 0.98 27.01
N PRO A 415 -21.88 0.67 28.31
CA PRO A 415 -20.79 0.32 29.21
C PRO A 415 -20.09 -1.00 28.82
N LEU A 416 -20.83 -1.96 28.25
CA LEU A 416 -20.27 -3.22 27.74
C LEU A 416 -19.23 -2.99 26.63
N GLY A 417 -19.49 -2.07 25.70
CA GLY A 417 -18.54 -1.71 24.65
C GLY A 417 -17.33 -0.93 25.15
N ARG A 418 -17.45 -0.18 26.25
CA ARG A 418 -16.29 0.42 26.94
C ARG A 418 -15.45 -0.63 27.68
N VAL A 419 -16.06 -1.63 28.28
CA VAL A 419 -15.36 -2.78 28.89
C VAL A 419 -14.70 -3.63 27.80
N GLN A 420 -15.41 -3.93 26.72
CA GLN A 420 -14.87 -4.65 25.57
C GLN A 420 -13.71 -3.87 24.94
N GLY A 421 -13.84 -2.56 24.69
CA GLY A 421 -12.77 -1.71 24.18
C GLY A 421 -11.53 -1.62 25.10
N ARG A 422 -11.72 -1.71 26.42
CA ARG A 422 -10.59 -1.87 27.37
C ARG A 422 -9.95 -3.25 27.28
N LEU A 423 -10.73 -4.32 27.17
CA LEU A 423 -10.25 -5.70 27.08
C LEU A 423 -9.60 -6.05 25.73
N THR A 424 -10.04 -5.42 24.63
CA THR A 424 -9.48 -5.59 23.28
C THR A 424 -8.34 -4.62 22.95
N GLY A 425 -8.00 -3.71 23.87
CA GLY A 425 -6.98 -2.68 23.67
C GLY A 425 -7.40 -1.52 22.75
N GLN A 426 -8.66 -1.47 22.31
CA GLN A 426 -9.18 -0.45 21.39
C GLN A 426 -9.35 0.92 22.07
N HIS A 427 -8.35 1.79 21.91
CA HIS A 427 -8.52 3.23 22.12
C HIS A 427 -8.58 3.95 20.75
N PRO A 428 -9.66 4.68 20.40
CA PRO A 428 -10.03 4.87 18.99
C PRO A 428 -9.11 5.73 18.10
N GLN A 429 -8.18 6.53 18.63
CA GLN A 429 -7.55 7.61 17.83
C GLN A 429 -6.07 7.86 18.15
N ARG A 430 -5.33 6.88 18.69
CA ARG A 430 -3.97 7.10 19.22
C ARG A 430 -3.01 7.75 18.21
N LEU A 431 -2.98 7.28 16.95
CA LEU A 431 -2.16 7.92 15.91
C LEU A 431 -2.62 9.35 15.60
N MET A 432 -3.93 9.59 15.44
CA MET A 432 -4.47 10.93 15.17
C MET A 432 -4.16 11.92 16.31
N ASN A 433 -4.34 11.50 17.56
CA ASN A 433 -4.01 12.30 18.74
C ASN A 433 -2.55 12.75 18.73
N ARG A 434 -1.62 11.86 18.33
CA ARG A 434 -0.19 12.13 18.23
C ARG A 434 0.21 12.95 16.98
N LEU A 435 -0.60 12.91 15.91
CA LEU A 435 -0.39 13.73 14.70
C LEU A 435 -0.81 15.19 14.88
N ILE A 436 -1.79 15.49 15.75
CA ILE A 436 -2.31 16.87 15.86
C ILE A 436 -1.19 17.87 16.26
N PRO A 437 -0.38 17.68 17.31
CA PRO A 437 0.71 18.62 17.64
C PRO A 437 1.75 18.78 16.52
N TRP A 438 1.96 17.74 15.72
CA TRP A 438 2.86 17.76 14.57
C TRP A 438 2.32 18.63 13.42
N LEU A 439 1.01 18.56 13.14
CA LEU A 439 0.31 19.42 12.17
C LEU A 439 0.15 20.87 12.67
N GLU A 440 -0.05 21.05 13.99
CA GLU A 440 -0.16 22.37 14.61
C GLU A 440 1.15 23.16 14.48
N THR A 441 2.24 22.62 15.01
CA THR A 441 3.57 23.28 15.00
C THR A 441 4.15 23.41 13.60
N GLY A 442 4.18 22.32 12.81
CA GLY A 442 4.85 22.28 11.51
C GLY A 442 6.38 22.31 11.56
N ASP A 443 6.97 22.29 12.76
CA ASP A 443 8.42 22.15 13.00
C ASP A 443 8.93 20.73 12.69
N GLY A 444 8.02 19.80 12.39
CA GLY A 444 8.31 18.45 11.94
C GLY A 444 8.94 17.50 12.98
N GLY A 445 9.47 18.02 14.10
CA GLY A 445 10.15 17.25 15.15
C GLY A 445 9.26 16.68 16.25
N ARG A 446 8.08 17.27 16.52
CA ARG A 446 7.23 16.91 17.68
C ARG A 446 6.21 15.78 17.44
N PHE A 447 6.50 14.84 16.54
CA PHE A 447 5.71 13.61 16.51
C PHE A 447 6.11 12.73 17.71
N GLU A 448 5.20 12.58 18.67
CA GLU A 448 5.35 11.61 19.75
C GLU A 448 4.81 10.24 19.30
N PRO A 449 5.56 9.14 19.43
CA PRO A 449 5.06 7.83 19.05
C PRO A 449 3.87 7.43 19.95
N PRO A 450 2.86 6.69 19.43
CA PRO A 450 1.89 6.04 20.29
C PRO A 450 2.61 5.00 21.17
N ASP A 451 2.31 4.98 22.46
CA ASP A 451 2.95 4.09 23.44
C ASP A 451 2.74 2.62 23.06
N ASP A 452 3.79 1.81 23.08
CA ASP A 452 3.76 0.39 22.74
C ASP A 452 3.00 -0.40 23.81
N ARG A 453 1.84 -0.98 23.46
CA ARG A 453 0.95 -1.64 24.43
C ARG A 453 1.23 -3.13 24.62
N MET A 454 1.98 -3.76 23.72
CA MET A 454 2.31 -5.18 23.82
C MET A 454 3.82 -5.38 23.88
N PRO A 455 4.34 -6.07 24.91
CA PRO A 455 5.76 -6.38 24.97
C PRO A 455 6.15 -7.27 23.78
N GLY A 456 7.35 -7.08 23.25
CA GLY A 456 7.79 -7.73 22.00
C GLY A 456 7.71 -9.26 22.02
N TRP A 457 7.85 -9.90 23.18
CA TRP A 457 7.67 -11.35 23.33
C TRP A 457 6.22 -11.79 23.09
N LEU A 458 5.23 -11.05 23.61
CA LEU A 458 3.81 -11.36 23.43
C LEU A 458 3.41 -11.20 21.96
N VAL A 459 3.92 -10.15 21.32
CA VAL A 459 3.77 -9.94 19.87
C VAL A 459 4.30 -11.14 19.09
N ALA A 460 5.50 -11.61 19.40
CA ALA A 460 6.09 -12.78 18.74
C ALA A 460 5.28 -14.08 19.01
N CYS A 461 4.82 -14.30 20.25
CA CYS A 461 3.96 -15.44 20.59
C CYS A 461 2.64 -15.41 19.82
N LEU A 462 1.96 -14.26 19.76
CA LEU A 462 0.73 -14.08 18.98
C LEU A 462 0.96 -14.30 17.49
N TYR A 463 2.07 -13.78 16.94
CA TYR A 463 2.45 -13.96 15.55
C TYR A 463 2.64 -15.45 15.21
N CYS A 464 3.42 -16.18 16.03
CA CYS A 464 3.63 -17.62 15.89
C CYS A 464 2.34 -18.42 16.06
N ALA A 465 1.48 -18.06 17.02
CA ALA A 465 0.18 -18.71 17.23
C ALA A 465 -0.75 -18.51 16.03
N TRP A 466 -0.80 -17.31 15.44
CA TRP A 466 -1.54 -17.07 14.20
C TRP A 466 -0.98 -17.87 13.03
N LEU A 467 0.34 -17.91 12.83
CA LEU A 467 0.93 -18.72 11.76
C LEU A 467 0.64 -20.22 11.94
N ALA A 468 0.73 -20.74 13.17
CA ALA A 468 0.41 -22.13 13.47
C ALA A 468 -1.08 -22.44 13.22
N LEU A 469 -1.98 -21.57 13.68
CA LEU A 469 -3.43 -21.71 13.45
C LEU A 469 -3.77 -21.65 11.96
N ILE A 470 -3.19 -20.71 11.22
CA ILE A 470 -3.38 -20.56 9.77
C ILE A 470 -2.87 -21.79 9.03
N ALA A 471 -1.65 -22.26 9.35
CA ALA A 471 -1.08 -23.45 8.72
C ALA A 471 -1.92 -24.72 9.03
N LEU A 472 -2.39 -24.88 10.26
CA LEU A 472 -3.27 -25.98 10.66
C LEU A 472 -4.61 -25.93 9.91
N MET A 473 -5.29 -24.78 9.90
CA MET A 473 -6.58 -24.61 9.22
C MET A 473 -6.47 -24.86 7.71
N LEU A 474 -5.43 -24.35 7.06
CA LEU A 474 -5.25 -24.43 5.61
C LEU A 474 -4.65 -25.75 5.10
N SER A 475 -4.13 -26.58 5.99
CA SER A 475 -3.80 -27.98 5.67
C SER A 475 -4.98 -28.91 5.98
N PHE A 476 -5.70 -28.66 7.08
CA PHE A 476 -6.91 -29.41 7.45
C PHE A 476 -8.05 -29.24 6.44
N ILE A 477 -8.39 -28.00 6.04
CA ILE A 477 -9.57 -27.74 5.19
C ILE A 477 -9.48 -28.47 3.84
N PRO A 478 -8.41 -28.36 3.03
CA PRO A 478 -8.31 -29.10 1.77
C PRO A 478 -8.34 -30.62 1.98
N ALA A 479 -7.65 -31.13 3.00
CA ALA A 479 -7.58 -32.57 3.28
C ALA A 479 -8.95 -33.15 3.68
N PHE A 480 -9.70 -32.43 4.54
CA PHE A 480 -11.07 -32.78 4.89
C PHE A 480 -12.00 -32.74 3.66
N LEU A 481 -11.91 -31.69 2.84
CA LEU A 481 -12.75 -31.55 1.65
C LEU A 481 -12.42 -32.61 0.58
N LEU A 482 -11.15 -33.00 0.41
CA LEU A 482 -10.75 -34.09 -0.50
C LEU A 482 -11.41 -35.41 -0.07
N ARG A 483 -11.27 -35.81 1.20
CA ARG A 483 -11.91 -37.03 1.71
C ARG A 483 -13.44 -36.99 1.59
N TRP A 484 -14.06 -35.84 1.84
CA TRP A 484 -15.50 -35.70 1.65
C TRP A 484 -15.92 -35.85 0.18
N MET A 485 -15.12 -35.35 -0.76
CA MET A 485 -15.31 -35.58 -2.20
C MET A 485 -15.12 -37.04 -2.60
N GLU A 486 -14.14 -37.75 -2.04
CA GLU A 486 -13.95 -39.20 -2.26
C GLU A 486 -15.17 -40.01 -1.84
N ILE A 487 -15.72 -39.75 -0.64
CA ILE A 487 -16.94 -40.39 -0.13
C ILE A 487 -18.15 -40.12 -1.04
N LEU A 488 -18.26 -38.90 -1.58
CA LEU A 488 -19.33 -38.56 -2.53
C LEU A 488 -19.16 -39.23 -3.90
N TRP A 489 -17.93 -39.45 -4.35
CA TRP A 489 -17.64 -40.07 -5.64
C TRP A 489 -17.65 -41.60 -5.62
N SER A 490 -17.37 -42.23 -4.49
CA SER A 490 -17.32 -43.70 -4.37
C SER A 490 -18.69 -44.39 -4.46
N GLY A 491 -19.77 -43.63 -4.69
CA GLY A 491 -21.12 -44.18 -4.85
C GLY A 491 -21.68 -44.83 -3.58
N GLY A 492 -21.21 -44.38 -2.41
CA GLY A 492 -21.70 -44.86 -1.12
C GLY A 492 -23.23 -44.74 -1.02
N ASP A 493 -23.86 -45.75 -0.42
CA ASP A 493 -25.32 -45.85 -0.29
C ASP A 493 -25.92 -44.52 0.23
N PRO A 494 -26.91 -43.92 -0.46
CA PRO A 494 -27.55 -42.69 -0.01
C PRO A 494 -28.29 -42.82 1.33
N ALA A 495 -28.59 -44.05 1.80
CA ALA A 495 -29.04 -44.28 3.18
C ALA A 495 -27.90 -44.05 4.20
N VAL A 496 -26.65 -44.22 3.78
CA VAL A 496 -25.41 -43.89 4.51
C VAL A 496 -24.96 -42.46 4.17
N HIS A 497 -25.92 -41.54 3.97
CA HIS A 497 -25.67 -40.11 4.14
C HIS A 497 -25.35 -39.82 5.61
N TYR A 498 -24.11 -40.11 6.00
CA TYR A 498 -23.50 -39.50 7.17
C TYR A 498 -23.79 -38.01 7.13
N SER A 499 -24.35 -37.48 8.22
CA SER A 499 -24.38 -36.04 8.44
C SER A 499 -22.96 -35.50 8.25
N LEU A 500 -22.82 -34.23 7.86
CA LEU A 500 -21.52 -33.58 7.71
C LEU A 500 -20.61 -33.84 8.92
N TRP A 501 -21.20 -33.90 10.11
CA TRP A 501 -20.60 -34.27 11.38
C TRP A 501 -20.01 -35.68 11.44
N GLY A 502 -20.67 -36.69 10.86
CA GLY A 502 -20.15 -38.06 10.78
C GLY A 502 -18.84 -38.12 9.98
N ALA A 503 -18.82 -37.53 8.78
CA ALA A 503 -17.60 -37.45 7.98
C ALA A 503 -16.48 -36.62 8.65
N VAL A 504 -16.84 -35.55 9.37
CA VAL A 504 -15.89 -34.78 10.20
C VAL A 504 -15.32 -35.65 11.33
N LEU A 505 -16.16 -36.36 12.09
CA LEU A 505 -15.74 -37.21 13.19
C LEU A 505 -14.88 -38.38 12.72
N GLU A 506 -15.24 -39.03 11.61
CA GLU A 506 -14.45 -40.11 11.01
C GLU A 506 -13.11 -39.61 10.44
N THR A 507 -13.06 -38.35 9.97
CA THR A 507 -11.82 -37.69 9.56
C THR A 507 -10.90 -37.39 10.75
N ILE A 508 -11.47 -36.90 11.86
CA ILE A 508 -10.74 -36.66 13.11
C ILE A 508 -10.27 -37.97 13.75
N ALA A 509 -11.09 -39.03 13.68
CA ALA A 509 -10.78 -40.35 14.26
C ALA A 509 -9.72 -41.15 13.49
N ASN A 510 -9.41 -40.77 12.24
CA ASN A 510 -8.40 -41.42 11.40
C ASN A 510 -7.23 -40.47 11.07
N PRO A 511 -6.38 -40.12 12.06
CA PRO A 511 -5.33 -39.12 11.89
C PRO A 511 -4.27 -39.50 10.86
N SER A 512 -4.02 -40.80 10.64
CA SER A 512 -3.08 -41.29 9.62
C SER A 512 -3.54 -40.95 8.20
N LEU A 513 -4.82 -41.18 7.88
CA LEU A 513 -5.39 -40.87 6.56
C LEU A 513 -5.44 -39.36 6.32
N LEU A 514 -5.80 -38.57 7.35
CA LEU A 514 -5.75 -37.11 7.30
C LEU A 514 -4.32 -36.60 7.06
N ALA A 515 -3.32 -37.15 7.76
CA ALA A 515 -1.92 -36.79 7.57
C ALA A 515 -1.40 -37.12 6.15
N MET A 516 -1.81 -38.24 5.55
CA MET A 516 -1.47 -38.56 4.16
C MET A 516 -2.05 -37.52 3.17
N HIS A 517 -3.30 -37.11 3.35
CA HIS A 517 -3.92 -36.06 2.53
C HIS A 517 -3.22 -34.70 2.70
N MET A 518 -2.91 -34.31 3.93
CA MET A 518 -2.13 -33.09 4.21
C MET A 518 -0.77 -33.12 3.51
N ALA A 519 -0.05 -34.25 3.60
CA ALA A 519 1.23 -34.44 2.93
C ALA A 519 1.11 -34.35 1.39
N ALA A 520 0.08 -34.97 0.81
CA ALA A 520 -0.17 -34.92 -0.64
C ALA A 520 -0.46 -33.49 -1.12
N VAL A 521 -1.30 -32.73 -0.41
CA VAL A 521 -1.62 -31.33 -0.74
C VAL A 521 -0.38 -30.43 -0.62
N ILE A 522 0.43 -30.60 0.43
CA ILE A 522 1.68 -29.85 0.62
C ILE A 522 2.70 -30.20 -0.47
N LEU A 523 2.84 -31.47 -0.84
CA LEU A 523 3.72 -31.91 -1.92
C LEU A 523 3.29 -31.34 -3.28
N ALA A 524 2.00 -31.41 -3.61
CA ALA A 524 1.45 -30.84 -4.84
C ALA A 524 1.69 -29.32 -4.93
N GLY A 525 1.45 -28.59 -3.83
CA GLY A 525 1.77 -27.16 -3.75
C GLY A 525 3.27 -26.88 -3.94
N THR A 526 4.12 -27.66 -3.27
CA THR A 526 5.59 -27.56 -3.35
C THR A 526 6.10 -27.74 -4.79
N LEU A 527 5.64 -28.78 -5.48
CA LEU A 527 5.99 -29.06 -6.88
C LEU A 527 5.49 -27.96 -7.83
N THR A 528 4.25 -27.51 -7.65
CA THR A 528 3.64 -26.43 -8.44
C THR A 528 4.44 -25.13 -8.33
N ILE A 529 4.79 -24.73 -7.11
CA ILE A 529 5.55 -23.51 -6.83
C ILE A 529 6.98 -23.63 -7.35
N GLY A 530 7.62 -24.81 -7.22
CA GLY A 530 8.93 -25.08 -7.81
C GLY A 530 8.94 -24.87 -9.32
N LEU A 531 7.95 -25.44 -10.03
CA LEU A 531 7.79 -25.28 -11.47
C LEU A 531 7.52 -23.82 -11.88
N CYS A 532 6.55 -23.15 -11.24
CA CYS A 532 6.25 -21.74 -11.51
C CYS A 532 7.46 -20.82 -11.24
N SER A 533 8.22 -21.09 -10.18
CA SER A 533 9.44 -20.34 -9.83
C SER A 533 10.54 -20.54 -10.87
N LEU A 534 10.74 -21.77 -11.37
CA LEU A 534 11.73 -22.06 -12.40
C LEU A 534 11.38 -21.38 -13.73
N ILE A 535 10.12 -21.44 -14.15
CA ILE A 535 9.62 -20.74 -15.35
C ILE A 535 9.82 -19.22 -15.22
N ARG A 536 9.53 -18.65 -14.04
CA ARG A 536 9.73 -17.22 -13.81
C ARG A 536 11.19 -16.81 -13.81
N TYR A 537 12.05 -17.60 -13.17
CA TYR A 537 13.49 -17.34 -13.12
C TYR A 537 14.12 -17.39 -14.53
N THR A 538 13.80 -18.42 -15.31
CA THR A 538 14.30 -18.56 -16.69
C THR A 538 13.80 -17.43 -17.60
N TRP A 539 12.54 -16.99 -17.45
CA TRP A 539 12.02 -15.81 -18.13
C TRP A 539 12.76 -14.52 -17.71
N GLU A 540 12.95 -14.25 -16.42
CA GLU A 540 13.63 -13.02 -15.96
C GLU A 540 15.14 -12.97 -16.28
N VAL A 541 15.79 -14.13 -16.45
CA VAL A 541 17.19 -14.21 -16.90
C VAL A 541 17.32 -13.92 -18.41
N ASN A 542 16.38 -14.41 -19.22
CA ASN A 542 16.44 -14.26 -20.68
C ASN A 542 15.66 -13.05 -21.25
N ARG A 543 14.80 -12.40 -20.44
CA ARG A 543 13.94 -11.28 -20.85
C ARG A 543 14.64 -10.25 -21.73
N ASP A 544 15.81 -9.78 -21.31
CA ASP A 544 16.53 -8.69 -21.99
C ASP A 544 17.10 -9.12 -23.36
N LYS A 545 17.09 -10.42 -23.69
CA LYS A 545 17.36 -10.95 -25.04
C LYS A 545 16.10 -11.07 -25.91
N TRP A 546 14.92 -11.15 -25.30
CA TRP A 546 13.63 -11.39 -25.97
C TRP A 546 12.82 -10.11 -26.17
N THR A 547 13.15 -9.01 -25.50
CA THR A 547 12.50 -7.70 -25.68
C THR A 547 13.23 -6.77 -26.65
N ASP A 548 14.38 -7.21 -27.15
CA ASP A 548 15.24 -6.48 -28.09
C ASP A 548 15.14 -7.03 -29.53
N SER A 549 14.37 -8.10 -29.71
CA SER A 549 14.03 -8.77 -30.98
C SER A 549 12.57 -8.55 -31.32
#